data_AF-A0A366CZ16-F1
#
_entry.id   AF-A0A366CZ16-F1
#
_cell.length_a   1.000
_cell.length_b   1.000
_cell.length_c   1.000
_cell.angle_alpha   90.00
_cell.angle_beta   90.00
_cell.angle_gamma   90.00
#
_symmetry.space_group_name_H-M   'P 1'
#
loop_
_entity.id
_entity.type
_entity.pdbx_description
1 polymer ?
#
loop_
_entity_poly.entity_id
_entity_poly.type
_entity_poly.pdbx_seq_one_letter_code
_entity_poly.pdbx_strand_id
1 'polypeptide(L)'
;MPIDAALTDTLPRAVDHLATSADSADHIAELVESGLSEDARDLLGAFGIRVGARRLADASTSLARLGLERAAAVALAQARIVGGLQHPLARGDDATLAREIRRLGPGYARLREALVRDL
;
A
#
# COMPACT_ATOMS: atom_id res chain seq x y z
N MET A 1 27.96 -2.31 4.78
CA MET A 1 26.79 -2.95 5.43
C MET A 1 26.16 -3.92 4.43
N PRO A 2 25.94 -5.19 4.77
CA PRO A 2 25.19 -6.11 3.92
C PRO A 2 23.78 -5.59 3.68
N ILE A 3 23.23 -5.81 2.48
CA ILE A 3 21.86 -5.36 2.12
C ILE A 3 20.82 -5.88 3.13
N ASP A 4 20.98 -7.10 3.62
CA ASP A 4 20.02 -7.74 4.53
C ASP A 4 20.00 -7.04 5.90
N ALA A 5 21.16 -6.59 6.39
CA ALA A 5 21.25 -5.79 7.61
C ALA A 5 20.58 -4.42 7.41
N ALA A 6 20.82 -3.78 6.26
CA ALA A 6 20.18 -2.51 5.92
C ALA A 6 18.65 -2.63 5.88
N LEU A 7 18.13 -3.70 5.28
CA LEU A 7 16.71 -3.97 5.22
C LEU A 7 16.13 -4.21 6.62
N THR A 8 16.81 -5.03 7.42
CA THR A 8 16.41 -5.33 8.81
C THR A 8 16.31 -4.04 9.64
N ASP A 9 17.30 -3.15 9.54
CA ASP A 9 17.33 -1.87 10.27
C ASP A 9 16.17 -0.93 9.90
N THR A 10 15.53 -1.12 8.74
CA THR A 10 14.38 -0.29 8.31
C THR A 10 13.03 -0.81 8.79
N LEU A 11 12.93 -2.07 9.25
CA LEU A 11 11.66 -2.69 9.61
C LEU A 11 10.89 -1.95 10.72
N PRO A 12 11.54 -1.43 11.80
CA PRO A 12 10.82 -0.66 12.82
C PRO A 12 10.10 0.56 12.25
N ARG A 13 10.75 1.29 11.33
CA ARG A 13 10.11 2.45 10.66
C ARG A 13 8.96 2.04 9.76
N ALA A 14 9.06 0.88 9.10
CA ALA A 14 7.95 0.36 8.31
C ALA A 14 6.73 0.04 9.19
N VAL A 15 6.95 -0.54 10.38
CA VAL A 15 5.89 -0.80 11.37
C VAL A 15 5.23 0.50 11.84
N ASP A 16 6.02 1.53 12.12
CA ASP A 16 5.51 2.85 12.53
C ASP A 16 4.67 3.51 11.44
N HIS A 17 5.13 3.48 10.19
CA HIS A 17 4.36 4.02 9.06
C HIS A 17 3.05 3.25 8.82
N LEU A 18 3.05 1.94 9.03
CA LEU A 18 1.85 1.13 8.86
C LEU A 18 0.80 1.38 9.95
N ALA A 19 1.19 1.95 11.10
CA ALA A 19 0.27 2.22 12.21
C ALA A 19 -0.87 3.18 11.83
N THR A 20 -0.63 4.11 10.90
CA THR A 20 -1.63 5.10 10.43
C THR A 20 -2.10 4.85 8.99
N SER A 21 -1.59 3.81 8.33
CA SER A 21 -1.84 3.55 6.91
C SER A 21 -3.29 3.12 6.64
N ALA A 22 -3.97 2.50 7.62
CA ALA A 22 -5.38 2.15 7.49
C ALA A 22 -6.27 3.40 7.46
N ASP A 23 -6.12 4.28 8.45
CA ASP A 23 -6.85 5.54 8.53
C ASP A 23 -6.58 6.43 7.32
N SER A 24 -5.33 6.42 6.83
CA SER A 24 -4.95 7.15 5.62
C SER A 24 -5.67 6.63 4.38
N ALA A 25 -5.87 5.31 4.26
CA ALA A 25 -6.62 4.73 3.15
C ALA A 25 -8.10 5.15 3.22
N ASP A 26 -8.70 5.10 4.41
CA ASP A 26 -10.08 5.53 4.60
C ASP A 26 -10.27 7.02 4.26
N HIS A 27 -9.35 7.88 4.71
CA HIS A 27 -9.40 9.31 4.37
C HIS A 27 -9.27 9.57 2.87
N ILE A 28 -8.40 8.86 2.16
CA ILE A 28 -8.31 8.97 0.70
C ILE A 28 -9.61 8.52 0.04
N ALA A 29 -10.27 7.46 0.54
CA ALA A 29 -11.55 7.02 0.02
C ALA A 29 -12.65 8.08 0.21
N GLU A 30 -12.68 8.78 1.35
CA GLU A 30 -13.58 9.92 1.59
C GLU A 30 -13.34 11.07 0.62
N LEU A 31 -12.07 11.38 0.30
CA LEU A 31 -11.72 12.40 -0.69
C LEU A 31 -12.21 12.01 -2.09
N VAL A 32 -12.10 10.73 -2.45
CA VAL A 32 -12.61 10.22 -3.73
C VAL A 32 -14.13 10.36 -3.81
N GLU A 33 -14.86 10.00 -2.75
CA GLU A 33 -16.32 10.13 -2.69
C GLU A 33 -16.80 11.58 -2.71
N SER A 34 -16.00 12.48 -2.14
CA SER A 34 -16.27 13.93 -2.16
C SER A 34 -16.01 14.57 -3.53
N GLY A 35 -15.45 13.82 -4.48
CA GLY A 35 -15.06 14.28 -5.81
C GLY A 35 -13.61 14.77 -5.84
N LEU A 36 -12.77 14.07 -6.60
CA LEU A 36 -11.39 14.52 -6.85
C LEU A 36 -11.36 15.70 -7.83
N SER A 37 -10.51 16.69 -7.55
CA SER A 37 -10.09 17.65 -8.57
C SER A 37 -9.33 16.93 -9.69
N GLU A 38 -9.24 17.56 -10.86
CA GLU A 38 -8.46 17.06 -11.99
C GLU A 38 -6.99 16.83 -11.59
N ASP A 39 -6.36 17.81 -10.94
CA ASP A 39 -5.00 17.70 -10.43
C ASP A 39 -4.81 16.52 -9.44
N ALA A 40 -5.77 16.30 -8.55
CA ALA A 40 -5.70 15.19 -7.58
C ALA A 40 -5.85 13.83 -8.29
N ARG A 41 -6.75 13.75 -9.28
CA ARG A 41 -6.93 12.55 -10.10
C ARG A 41 -5.67 12.23 -10.89
N ASP A 42 -5.06 13.25 -11.50
CA ASP A 42 -3.82 13.11 -12.26
C ASP A 42 -2.66 12.70 -11.37
N LEU A 43 -2.49 13.32 -10.19
CA LEU A 43 -1.47 12.94 -9.23
C LEU A 43 -1.65 11.48 -8.76
N LEU A 44 -2.89 11.08 -8.47
CA LEU A 44 -3.19 9.72 -8.04
C LEU A 44 -2.87 8.70 -9.15
N GLY A 45 -3.20 9.01 -10.40
CA GLY A 45 -3.00 8.11 -11.55
C GLY A 45 -1.56 8.07 -12.06
N ALA A 46 -0.92 9.22 -12.20
CA ALA A 46 0.43 9.33 -12.73
C ALA A 46 1.49 8.92 -11.70
N PHE A 47 1.23 9.15 -10.41
CA PHE A 47 2.19 8.91 -9.34
C PHE A 47 1.68 7.93 -8.28
N GLY A 48 0.63 8.28 -7.53
CA GLY A 48 0.23 7.59 -6.29
C GLY A 48 0.02 6.09 -6.47
N ILE A 49 -0.81 5.70 -7.44
CA ILE A 49 -1.13 4.29 -7.71
C ILE A 49 0.08 3.55 -8.29
N ARG A 50 0.75 4.10 -9.30
CA ARG A 50 1.85 3.41 -10.00
C ARG A 50 3.03 3.18 -9.08
N VAL A 51 3.43 4.22 -8.35
CA VAL A 51 4.56 4.16 -7.40
C VAL A 51 4.17 3.32 -6.19
N GLY A 52 2.95 3.46 -5.67
CA GLY A 52 2.46 2.66 -4.55
C GLY A 52 2.48 1.16 -4.85
N ALA A 53 1.95 0.75 -6.01
CA ALA A 53 1.96 -0.64 -6.45
C ALA A 53 3.38 -1.18 -6.60
N ARG A 54 4.27 -0.41 -7.24
CA ARG A 54 5.69 -0.80 -7.41
C ARG A 54 6.39 -0.94 -6.05
N ARG A 55 6.27 0.04 -5.16
CA ARG A 55 6.91 0.01 -3.83
C ARG A 55 6.44 -1.17 -3.00
N LEU A 56 5.16 -1.53 -3.05
CA LEU A 56 4.65 -2.72 -2.35
C LEU A 56 5.17 -4.03 -2.95
N ALA A 57 5.32 -4.11 -4.27
CA ALA A 57 5.92 -5.27 -4.94
C ALA A 57 7.42 -5.41 -4.60
N ASP A 58 8.14 -4.30 -4.57
CA ASP A 58 9.57 -4.27 -4.19
C ASP A 58 9.74 -4.59 -2.69
N ALA A 59 8.83 -4.12 -1.84
CA ALA A 59 8.77 -4.48 -0.43
C ALA A 59 8.51 -5.97 -0.26
N SER A 60 7.58 -6.56 -1.01
CA SER A 60 7.34 -8.01 -0.99
C SER A 60 8.62 -8.80 -1.31
N THR A 61 9.36 -8.40 -2.34
CA THR A 61 10.64 -9.03 -2.71
C THR A 61 11.69 -8.89 -1.60
N SER A 62 11.79 -7.70 -0.99
CA SER A 62 12.71 -7.44 0.12
C SER A 62 12.38 -8.27 1.36
N LEU A 63 11.09 -8.40 1.68
CA LEU A 63 10.62 -9.18 2.83
C LEU A 63 10.85 -10.68 2.61
N ALA A 64 10.61 -11.21 1.41
CA ALA A 64 10.90 -12.61 1.08
C ALA A 64 12.41 -12.91 1.20
N ARG A 65 13.26 -11.96 0.77
CA ARG A 65 14.72 -12.07 0.92
C ARG A 65 15.16 -12.18 2.39
N LEU A 66 14.42 -11.58 3.32
CA LEU A 66 14.66 -11.69 4.77
C LEU A 66 14.00 -12.93 5.41
N GLY A 67 13.30 -13.77 4.64
CA GLY A 67 12.54 -14.92 5.15
C GLY A 67 11.19 -14.55 5.76
N LEU A 68 10.73 -13.31 5.60
CA LEU A 68 9.47 -12.79 6.16
C LEU A 68 8.29 -13.10 5.23
N GLU A 69 8.06 -14.38 4.95
CA GLU A 69 7.16 -14.85 3.88
C GLU A 69 5.71 -14.38 4.05
N ARG A 70 5.22 -14.34 5.30
CA ARG A 70 3.86 -13.87 5.57
C ARG A 70 3.71 -12.38 5.24
N ALA A 71 4.67 -11.56 5.66
CA ALA A 71 4.66 -10.13 5.36
C ALA A 71 4.83 -9.90 3.85
N ALA A 72 5.71 -10.67 3.20
CA ALA A 72 5.91 -10.63 1.75
C ALA A 72 4.62 -10.92 0.97
N ALA A 73 3.87 -11.96 1.35
CA ALA A 73 2.61 -12.32 0.71
C ALA A 73 1.53 -11.24 0.88
N VAL A 74 1.43 -10.63 2.07
CA VAL A 74 0.48 -9.53 2.32
C VAL A 74 0.85 -8.30 1.49
N ALA A 75 2.13 -7.92 1.45
CA ALA A 75 2.60 -6.79 0.64
C ALA A 75 2.30 -6.99 -0.86
N LEU A 76 2.50 -8.21 -1.38
CA LEU A 76 2.16 -8.52 -2.78
C LEU A 76 0.65 -8.43 -3.05
N ALA A 77 -0.18 -8.89 -2.11
CA ALA A 77 -1.63 -8.76 -2.23
C ALA A 77 -2.06 -7.28 -2.26
N GLN A 78 -1.45 -6.44 -1.42
CA GLN A 78 -1.68 -4.98 -1.45
C GLN A 78 -1.22 -4.36 -2.77
N ALA A 79 -0.05 -4.73 -3.28
CA ALA A 79 0.46 -4.25 -4.57
C ALA A 79 -0.54 -4.50 -5.72
N ARG A 80 -1.19 -5.67 -5.72
CA ARG A 80 -2.22 -6.03 -6.71
C ARG A 80 -3.47 -5.18 -6.60
N ILE A 81 -3.96 -4.93 -5.37
CA ILE A 81 -5.14 -4.07 -5.17
C ILE A 81 -4.81 -2.64 -5.64
N VAL A 82 -3.68 -2.08 -5.19
CA VAL A 82 -3.24 -0.74 -5.59
C VAL A 82 -3.09 -0.66 -7.11
N GLY A 83 -2.42 -1.61 -7.74
CA GLY A 83 -2.28 -1.65 -9.20
C GLY A 83 -3.63 -1.73 -9.93
N GLY A 84 -4.60 -2.43 -9.37
CA GLY A 84 -5.97 -2.53 -9.90
C GLY A 84 -6.75 -1.23 -9.88
N LEU A 85 -6.40 -0.27 -9.01
CA LEU A 85 -7.05 1.05 -8.91
C LEU A 85 -6.91 1.90 -10.19
N GLN A 86 -5.95 1.59 -11.06
CA GLN A 86 -5.75 2.32 -12.32
C GLN A 86 -6.99 2.25 -13.22
N HIS A 87 -7.68 1.11 -13.23
CA HIS A 87 -8.85 0.92 -14.07
C HIS A 87 -10.04 1.81 -13.65
N PRO A 88 -10.55 1.75 -12.40
CA PRO A 88 -11.64 2.62 -11.99
C PRO A 88 -11.26 4.11 -12.04
N LEU A 89 -10.01 4.47 -11.72
CA LEU A 89 -9.54 5.85 -11.86
C LEU A 89 -9.66 6.37 -13.31
N ALA A 90 -9.17 5.59 -14.28
CA ALA A 90 -9.20 5.96 -15.70
C ALA A 90 -10.62 5.98 -16.29
N ARG A 91 -11.56 5.24 -15.69
CA ARG A 91 -12.97 5.21 -16.09
C ARG A 91 -13.83 6.28 -15.41
N GLY A 92 -13.27 7.02 -14.44
CA GLY A 92 -14.06 7.92 -13.60
C GLY A 92 -15.04 7.20 -12.68
N ASP A 93 -14.81 5.91 -12.38
CA ASP A 93 -15.65 5.12 -11.48
C ASP A 93 -15.19 5.31 -10.03
N ASP A 94 -15.55 6.46 -9.47
CA ASP A 94 -15.12 6.87 -8.13
C ASP A 94 -15.73 5.99 -7.03
N ALA A 95 -16.92 5.42 -7.26
CA ALA A 95 -17.55 4.49 -6.33
C ALA A 95 -16.73 3.19 -6.19
N THR A 96 -16.30 2.59 -7.31
CA THR A 96 -15.40 1.44 -7.27
C THR A 96 -14.02 1.82 -6.73
N LEU A 97 -13.48 2.99 -7.13
CA LEU A 97 -12.18 3.46 -6.66
C LEU A 97 -12.16 3.59 -5.12
N ALA A 98 -13.12 4.28 -4.53
CA ALA A 98 -13.23 4.47 -3.08
C ALA A 98 -13.41 3.12 -2.36
N ARG A 99 -14.28 2.24 -2.86
CA ARG A 99 -14.47 0.90 -2.29
C ARG A 99 -13.17 0.09 -2.26
N GLU A 100 -12.42 0.09 -3.36
CA GLU A 100 -11.16 -0.67 -3.45
C GLU A 100 -10.05 -0.06 -2.59
N ILE A 101 -10.01 1.28 -2.44
CA ILE A 101 -9.08 1.95 -1.53
C ILE A 101 -9.35 1.54 -0.08
N ARG A 102 -10.62 1.48 0.37
CA ARG A 102 -10.95 1.01 1.73
C ARG A 102 -10.50 -0.43 2.00
N ARG A 103 -10.46 -1.28 0.97
CA ARG A 103 -9.95 -2.66 1.11
C ARG A 103 -8.46 -2.72 1.46
N LEU A 104 -7.71 -1.63 1.25
CA LEU A 104 -6.31 -1.54 1.64
C LEU A 104 -6.12 -1.46 3.16
N GLY A 105 -7.04 -0.82 3.89
CA GLY A 105 -6.90 -0.59 5.34
C GLY A 105 -6.67 -1.88 6.14
N PRO A 106 -7.56 -2.89 6.04
CA PRO A 106 -7.34 -4.19 6.66
C PRO A 106 -6.10 -4.93 6.14
N GLY A 107 -5.63 -4.59 4.94
CA GLY A 107 -4.38 -5.10 4.38
C GLY A 107 -3.15 -4.53 5.07
N TYR A 108 -3.11 -3.22 5.29
CA TYR A 108 -2.01 -2.55 6.00
C TYR A 108 -1.94 -2.96 7.47
N ALA A 109 -3.09 -3.11 8.14
CA ALA A 109 -3.14 -3.65 9.49
C ALA A 109 -2.52 -5.06 9.57
N ARG A 110 -2.92 -5.96 8.64
CA ARG A 110 -2.35 -7.31 8.55
C ARG A 110 -0.86 -7.32 8.22
N LEU A 111 -0.40 -6.39 7.38
CA LEU A 111 1.04 -6.26 7.07
C LEU A 111 1.82 -5.85 8.31
N ARG A 112 1.31 -4.88 9.07
CA ARG A 112 1.92 -4.45 10.34
C ARG A 112 2.00 -5.60 11.34
N GLU A 113 0.91 -6.32 11.53
CA GLU A 113 0.88 -7.49 12.43
C GLU A 113 1.82 -8.62 11.99
N ALA A 114 2.06 -8.77 10.68
CA ALA A 114 3.02 -9.75 10.18
C ALA A 114 4.45 -9.30 10.55
N LEU A 115 4.80 -8.04 10.32
CA LEU A 115 6.12 -7.50 10.66
C LEU A 115 6.39 -7.51 12.17
N VAL A 116 5.42 -7.13 13.00
CA VAL A 116 5.59 -7.12 14.48
C VAL A 116 5.78 -8.53 15.05
N ARG A 117 5.26 -9.58 14.40
CA ARG A 117 5.44 -10.96 14.87
C ARG A 117 6.85 -11.49 14.62
N ASP A 118 7.54 -10.94 13.62
CA ASP A 118 8.85 -11.42 13.18
C ASP A 118 10.01 -10.50 13.63
N LEU A 119 9.70 -9.43 14.37
CA LEU A 119 10.65 -8.51 15.04
C LEU A 119 10.78 -8.85 16.53
#